data_AF-G5J8T4-F1
#
_entry.id   AF-G5J8T4-F1
#
_cell.length_a   1.000
_cell.length_b   1.000
_cell.length_c   1.000
_cell.angle_alpha   90.00
_cell.angle_beta   90.00
_cell.angle_gamma   90.00
#
_symmetry.space_group_name_H-M   'P 1'
#
loop_
_entity.id
_entity.type
_entity.pdbx_description
1 polymer ?
#
loop_
_entity_poly.entity_id
_entity_poly.type
_entity_poly.pdbx_seq_one_letter_code
_entity_poly.pdbx_strand_id
1 'polypeptide(L)'
;MLNQSKLSKKMSRLSLGTRLFLSHLLVMFVGLGSFISIAKVSSPRMFIVRLEKLEQQGFFTVRSARTYLVRGFETAWNNSAFWSVIFGVSAAGGVSYIVSRRTMKPLNQMKEITQKLGQGYLEERMPDSDIPEWNQLGKSFNIMASSLQDVETRRRELISDMTHELRTPLTIMRGYLEELANGSIESSPELYLNLVKETRRLERLIHDLQELSKAEAGYLSISLYPIKILPLLTSLVERFADQIMDDGPTIKLECIQELPP
;
A
#
# COMPACT_ATOMS: atom_id res chain seq x y z
N MET A 1 -23.87 -30.31 7.64
CA MET A 1 -22.91 -29.48 6.86
C MET A 1 -22.96 -27.97 7.15
N LEU A 2 -24.03 -27.42 7.75
CA LEU A 2 -24.17 -25.97 8.00
C LEU A 2 -23.25 -25.37 9.11
N ASN A 3 -22.66 -26.20 9.98
CA ASN A 3 -21.86 -25.71 11.13
C ASN A 3 -20.38 -25.42 10.76
N GLN A 4 -19.79 -26.21 9.86
CA GLN A 4 -18.40 -26.07 9.38
C GLN A 4 -18.20 -24.74 8.61
N SER A 5 -19.20 -24.34 7.82
CA SER A 5 -19.21 -23.08 7.04
C SER A 5 -19.20 -21.84 7.93
N LYS A 6 -20.01 -21.81 9.00
CA LYS A 6 -20.04 -20.68 9.95
C LYS A 6 -18.76 -20.56 10.76
N LEU A 7 -18.15 -21.67 11.17
CA LEU A 7 -16.86 -21.67 11.88
C LEU A 7 -15.72 -21.15 11.00
N SER A 8 -15.65 -21.59 9.75
CA SER A 8 -14.67 -21.10 8.76
C SER A 8 -14.81 -19.59 8.50
N LYS A 9 -16.05 -19.10 8.34
CA LYS A 9 -16.35 -17.68 8.12
C LYS A 9 -16.13 -16.79 9.36
N LYS A 10 -16.18 -17.38 10.57
CA LYS A 10 -15.88 -16.68 11.83
C LYS A 10 -14.38 -16.60 12.07
N MET A 11 -13.62 -17.65 11.72
CA MET A 11 -12.17 -17.66 11.76
C MET A 11 -11.54 -16.73 10.72
N SER A 12 -12.19 -16.50 9.56
CA SER A 12 -11.69 -15.59 8.52
C SER A 12 -11.68 -14.11 8.93
N ARG A 13 -12.42 -13.74 9.99
CA ARG A 13 -12.41 -12.37 10.56
C ARG A 13 -11.37 -12.15 11.66
N LEU A 14 -10.73 -13.22 12.13
CA LEU A 14 -9.70 -13.09 13.16
C LEU A 14 -8.43 -12.50 12.56
N SER A 15 -7.84 -11.56 13.31
CA SER A 15 -6.54 -10.96 13.03
C SER A 15 -5.46 -12.03 12.87
N LEU A 16 -4.42 -11.73 12.08
CA LEU A 16 -3.25 -12.58 11.95
C LEU A 16 -2.66 -12.92 13.33
N GLY A 17 -2.58 -11.92 14.20
CA GLY A 17 -2.09 -12.07 15.57
C GLY A 17 -2.92 -13.05 16.40
N THR A 18 -4.25 -12.99 16.34
CA THR A 18 -5.11 -13.93 17.08
C THR A 18 -4.99 -15.36 16.54
N ARG A 19 -4.84 -15.54 15.22
CA ARG A 19 -4.64 -16.88 14.64
C ARG A 19 -3.29 -17.49 15.06
N LEU A 20 -2.23 -16.69 15.06
CA LEU A 20 -0.91 -17.05 15.57
C LEU A 20 -0.96 -17.42 17.06
N PHE A 21 -1.65 -16.61 17.87
CA PHE A 21 -1.79 -16.90 19.29
C PHE A 21 -2.52 -18.24 19.53
N LEU A 22 -3.63 -18.47 18.83
CA LEU A 22 -4.39 -19.73 18.93
C LEU A 22 -3.57 -20.93 18.47
N SER A 23 -2.72 -20.79 17.45
CA SER A 23 -1.87 -21.89 16.99
C SER A 23 -0.78 -22.24 18.01
N HIS A 24 -0.15 -21.25 18.64
CA HIS A 24 0.81 -21.49 19.73
C HIS A 24 0.12 -22.10 20.96
N LEU A 25 -1.07 -21.61 21.30
CA LEU A 25 -1.87 -22.16 22.39
C LEU A 25 -2.23 -23.62 22.14
N LEU A 26 -2.64 -23.98 20.91
CA LEU A 26 -2.89 -25.36 20.51
C LEU A 26 -1.63 -26.24 20.65
N VAL A 27 -0.47 -25.78 20.16
CA VAL A 27 0.80 -26.52 20.31
C VAL A 27 1.15 -26.72 21.78
N MET A 28 1.00 -25.68 22.61
CA MET A 28 1.20 -25.80 24.07
C MET A 28 0.26 -26.83 24.70
N PHE A 29 -1.04 -26.82 24.34
CA PHE A 29 -2.00 -27.80 24.83
C PHE A 29 -1.67 -29.23 24.39
N VAL A 30 -1.23 -29.44 23.15
CA VAL A 30 -0.79 -30.74 22.65
C VAL A 30 0.44 -31.22 23.41
N GLY A 31 1.42 -30.35 23.64
CA GLY A 31 2.62 -30.67 24.41
C GLY A 31 2.29 -31.02 25.87
N LEU A 32 1.53 -30.17 26.56
CA LEU A 32 1.14 -30.37 27.95
C LEU A 32 0.23 -31.60 28.12
N GLY A 33 -0.72 -31.79 27.21
CA GLY A 33 -1.64 -32.93 27.19
C GLY A 33 -0.91 -34.25 26.94
N SER A 34 0.06 -34.25 26.01
CA SER A 34 0.94 -35.41 25.79
C SER A 34 1.75 -35.71 27.04
N PHE A 35 2.38 -34.71 27.65
CA PHE A 35 3.16 -34.88 28.89
C PHE A 35 2.31 -35.46 30.03
N ILE A 36 1.13 -34.89 30.31
CA ILE A 36 0.25 -35.34 31.39
C ILE A 36 -0.28 -36.76 31.11
N SER A 37 -0.72 -37.03 29.88
CA SER A 37 -1.25 -38.35 29.51
C SER A 37 -0.19 -39.43 29.67
N ILE A 38 1.02 -39.17 29.16
CA ILE A 38 2.12 -40.12 29.23
C ILE A 38 2.57 -40.30 30.69
N ALA A 39 2.71 -39.22 31.48
CA ALA A 39 3.07 -39.30 32.90
C ALA A 39 2.04 -40.10 33.73
N LYS A 40 0.74 -39.87 33.51
CA LYS A 40 -0.34 -40.56 34.22
C LYS A 40 -0.53 -42.01 33.80
N VAL A 41 -0.25 -42.37 32.54
CA VAL A 41 -0.36 -43.77 32.06
C VAL A 41 0.83 -44.59 32.52
N SER A 42 2.02 -43.98 32.55
CA SER A 42 3.29 -44.65 32.86
C SER A 42 3.44 -44.94 34.35
N SER A 43 3.09 -43.99 35.23
CA SER A 43 3.36 -44.09 36.66
C SER A 43 2.59 -45.22 37.40
N PRO A 44 1.25 -45.36 37.29
CA PRO A 44 0.49 -46.33 38.09
C PRO A 44 0.65 -47.78 37.60
N ARG A 45 0.60 -48.01 36.28
CA ARG A 45 0.72 -49.36 35.70
C ARG A 45 2.07 -49.99 35.99
N MET A 46 3.15 -49.21 35.90
CA MET A 46 4.50 -49.71 36.16
C MET A 46 4.73 -49.99 37.64
N PHE A 47 4.13 -49.21 38.53
CA PHE A 47 4.23 -49.44 39.97
C PHE A 47 3.54 -50.75 40.37
N ILE A 48 2.35 -51.02 39.84
CA ILE A 48 1.56 -52.24 40.15
C ILE A 48 2.25 -53.50 39.60
N VAL A 49 2.61 -53.52 38.30
CA VAL A 49 3.27 -54.68 37.66
C VAL A 49 4.60 -55.03 38.33
N ARG A 50 5.31 -54.03 38.85
CA ARG A 50 6.57 -54.25 39.56
C ARG A 50 6.37 -54.67 41.01
N LEU A 51 5.34 -54.20 41.70
CA LEU A 51 4.96 -54.72 43.01
C LEU A 51 4.63 -56.22 42.92
N GLU A 52 3.84 -56.62 41.91
CA GLU A 52 3.43 -58.00 41.67
C GLU A 52 4.65 -58.92 41.37
N LYS A 53 5.63 -58.43 40.61
CA LYS A 53 6.90 -59.16 40.40
C LYS A 53 7.78 -59.25 41.64
N LEU A 54 7.79 -58.22 42.49
CA LEU A 54 8.51 -58.24 43.76
C LEU A 54 7.94 -59.29 44.72
N GLU A 55 6.61 -59.45 44.73
CA GLU A 55 5.88 -60.46 45.49
C GLU A 55 6.18 -61.88 44.96
N GLN A 56 6.19 -62.07 43.64
CA GLN A 56 6.47 -63.38 43.02
C GLN A 56 7.94 -63.83 43.09
N GLN A 57 8.90 -62.89 43.09
CA GLN A 57 10.34 -63.23 43.10
C GLN A 57 10.95 -63.31 44.51
N GLY A 58 10.20 -63.01 45.58
CA GLY A 58 10.68 -63.12 46.95
C GLY A 58 11.85 -62.17 47.26
N PHE A 59 11.76 -60.89 46.88
CA PHE A 59 12.80 -59.91 47.23
C PHE A 59 12.83 -59.65 48.75
N PHE A 60 13.76 -60.28 49.47
CA PHE A 60 13.82 -60.27 50.94
C PHE A 60 14.29 -58.96 51.60
N THR A 61 14.70 -57.93 50.85
CA THR A 61 15.23 -56.68 51.43
C THR A 61 14.59 -55.42 50.84
N VAL A 62 14.19 -54.49 51.71
CA VAL A 62 13.60 -53.19 51.33
C VAL A 62 14.50 -52.41 50.34
N ARG A 63 15.82 -52.55 50.44
CA ARG A 63 16.80 -51.87 49.57
C ARG A 63 16.77 -52.36 48.12
N SER A 64 16.59 -53.65 47.89
CA SER A 64 16.53 -54.23 46.53
C SER A 64 15.20 -53.91 45.84
N ALA A 65 14.10 -54.02 46.59
CA ALA A 65 12.77 -53.58 46.14
C ALA A 65 12.75 -52.08 45.76
N ARG A 66 13.29 -51.21 46.62
CA ARG A 66 13.42 -49.76 46.33
C ARG A 66 14.22 -49.50 45.05
N THR A 67 15.36 -50.16 44.90
CA THR A 67 16.24 -49.94 43.72
C THR A 67 15.57 -50.39 42.42
N TYR A 68 14.82 -51.49 42.43
CA TYR A 68 14.09 -51.99 41.27
C TYR A 68 12.91 -51.10 40.86
N LEU A 69 12.17 -50.59 41.85
CA LEU A 69 11.06 -49.64 41.61
C LEU A 69 11.58 -48.32 41.05
N VAL A 70 12.64 -47.76 41.64
CA VAL A 70 13.24 -46.49 41.20
C VAL A 70 13.76 -46.59 39.76
N ARG A 71 14.58 -47.60 39.43
CA ARG A 71 15.10 -47.77 38.05
C ARG A 71 13.97 -47.97 37.03
N GLY A 72 12.89 -48.61 37.45
CA GLY A 72 11.70 -48.78 36.63
C GLY A 72 10.96 -47.53 36.31
N PHE A 73 10.75 -46.74 37.35
CA PHE A 73 10.17 -45.42 37.24
C PHE A 73 11.03 -44.53 36.34
N GLU A 74 12.35 -44.48 36.55
CA GLU A 74 13.28 -43.73 35.70
C GLU A 74 13.21 -44.15 34.23
N THR A 75 13.18 -45.46 33.94
CA THR A 75 13.11 -45.96 32.55
C THR A 75 11.79 -45.57 31.89
N ALA A 76 10.67 -45.74 32.60
CA ALA A 76 9.35 -45.41 32.08
C ALA A 76 9.18 -43.90 31.92
N TRP A 77 9.70 -43.11 32.85
CA TRP A 77 9.76 -41.65 32.79
C TRP A 77 10.59 -41.16 31.59
N ASN A 78 11.78 -41.74 31.35
CA ASN A 78 12.65 -41.35 30.24
C ASN A 78 12.02 -41.64 28.88
N ASN A 79 11.44 -42.83 28.68
CA ASN A 79 10.74 -43.15 27.43
C ASN A 79 9.53 -42.24 27.20
N SER A 80 8.83 -41.91 28.29
CA SER A 80 7.68 -41.03 28.28
C SER A 80 8.04 -39.60 27.87
N ALA A 81 9.09 -39.06 28.49
CA ALA A 81 9.62 -37.74 28.20
C ALA A 81 10.12 -37.66 26.75
N PHE A 82 10.80 -38.71 26.26
CA PHE A 82 11.29 -38.78 24.88
C PHE A 82 10.16 -38.65 23.85
N TRP A 83 9.09 -39.46 23.96
CA TRP A 83 7.95 -39.37 23.04
C TRP A 83 7.23 -38.03 23.14
N SER A 84 7.07 -37.48 24.35
CA SER A 84 6.46 -36.16 24.54
C SER A 84 7.23 -35.06 23.81
N VAL A 85 8.57 -35.10 23.83
CA VAL A 85 9.40 -34.15 23.10
C VAL A 85 9.24 -34.33 21.59
N ILE A 86 9.27 -35.57 21.09
CA ILE A 86 9.09 -35.85 19.66
C ILE A 86 7.75 -35.29 19.14
N PHE A 87 6.65 -35.55 19.84
CA PHE A 87 5.33 -35.04 19.44
C PHE A 87 5.24 -33.52 19.55
N GLY A 88 5.79 -32.93 20.62
CA GLY A 88 5.82 -31.48 20.80
C GLY A 88 6.59 -30.77 19.69
N VAL A 89 7.79 -31.26 19.36
CA VAL A 89 8.63 -30.72 18.28
C VAL A 89 7.95 -30.89 16.92
N SER A 90 7.35 -32.05 16.66
CA SER A 90 6.65 -32.32 15.39
C SER A 90 5.44 -31.39 15.20
N ALA A 91 4.63 -31.22 16.24
CA ALA A 91 3.48 -30.31 16.21
C ALA A 91 3.92 -28.85 16.03
N ALA A 92 4.93 -28.40 16.78
CA ALA A 92 5.48 -27.05 16.67
C ALA A 92 6.05 -26.78 15.28
N GLY A 93 6.83 -27.72 14.73
CA GLY A 93 7.40 -27.62 13.37
C GLY A 93 6.31 -27.57 12.30
N GLY A 94 5.29 -28.43 12.40
CA GLY A 94 4.16 -28.44 11.46
C GLY A 94 3.37 -27.12 11.46
N VAL A 95 3.04 -26.61 12.65
CA VAL A 95 2.35 -25.31 12.79
C VAL A 95 3.21 -24.16 12.27
N SER A 96 4.49 -24.13 12.64
CA SER A 96 5.44 -23.11 12.18
C SER A 96 5.56 -23.08 10.66
N TYR A 97 5.66 -24.25 10.02
CA TYR A 97 5.72 -24.37 8.56
C TYR A 97 4.46 -23.83 7.86
N ILE A 98 3.27 -24.19 8.36
CA ILE A 98 1.99 -23.72 7.81
C ILE A 98 1.88 -22.20 7.92
N VAL A 99 2.18 -21.64 9.10
CA VAL A 99 2.14 -20.20 9.34
C VAL A 99 3.15 -19.48 8.44
N SER A 100 4.38 -19.98 8.37
CA SER A 100 5.43 -19.43 7.51
C SER A 100 4.97 -19.34 6.05
N ARG A 101 4.48 -20.44 5.47
CA ARG A 101 4.00 -20.44 4.08
C ARG A 101 2.81 -19.52 3.87
N ARG A 102 1.86 -19.47 4.82
CA ARG A 102 0.64 -18.67 4.69
C ARG A 102 0.91 -17.16 4.78
N THR A 103 1.93 -16.76 5.53
CA THR A 103 2.32 -15.35 5.68
C THR A 103 3.31 -14.90 4.62
N MET A 104 4.28 -15.74 4.26
CA MET A 104 5.37 -15.34 3.35
C MET A 104 4.92 -15.27 1.88
N LYS A 105 3.98 -16.12 1.45
CA LYS A 105 3.52 -16.13 0.06
C LYS A 105 2.86 -14.79 -0.35
N PRO A 106 1.88 -14.25 0.41
CA PRO A 106 1.34 -12.91 0.12
C PRO A 106 2.40 -11.81 0.19
N LEU A 107 3.30 -11.87 1.17
CA LEU A 107 4.36 -10.87 1.34
C LEU A 107 5.27 -10.79 0.09
N ASN A 108 5.67 -11.94 -0.45
CA ASN A 108 6.49 -12.00 -1.66
C ASN A 108 5.74 -11.48 -2.89
N GLN A 109 4.44 -11.76 -3.00
CA GLN A 109 3.62 -11.22 -4.07
C GLN A 109 3.47 -9.70 -3.97
N MET A 110 3.28 -9.16 -2.76
CA MET A 110 3.24 -7.72 -2.53
C MET A 110 4.59 -7.06 -2.88
N LYS A 111 5.71 -7.72 -2.54
CA LYS A 111 7.04 -7.26 -2.95
C LYS A 111 7.15 -7.16 -4.47
N GLU A 112 6.75 -8.19 -5.19
CA GLU A 112 6.81 -8.22 -6.65
C GLU A 112 5.96 -7.11 -7.27
N ILE A 113 4.71 -6.95 -6.83
CA ILE A 113 3.79 -5.90 -7.31
C ILE A 113 4.35 -4.51 -7.00
N THR A 114 4.90 -4.30 -5.80
CA THR A 114 5.52 -3.02 -5.42
C THR A 114 6.75 -2.73 -6.29
N GLN A 115 7.56 -3.74 -6.62
CA GLN A 115 8.70 -3.59 -7.52
C GLN A 115 8.26 -3.25 -8.95
N LYS A 116 7.21 -3.90 -9.47
CA LYS A 116 6.63 -3.56 -10.78
C LYS A 116 6.08 -2.13 -10.80
N LEU A 117 5.37 -1.72 -9.75
CA LEU A 117 4.89 -0.34 -9.63
C LEU A 117 6.06 0.65 -9.66
N GLY A 118 7.15 0.37 -8.92
CA GLY A 118 8.38 1.17 -8.92
C GLY A 118 9.13 1.19 -10.26
N GLN A 119 8.87 0.24 -11.16
CA GLN A 119 9.38 0.21 -12.53
C GLN A 119 8.46 0.92 -13.54
N GLY A 120 7.35 1.50 -13.09
CA GLY A 120 6.41 2.24 -13.93
C GLY A 120 5.19 1.44 -14.41
N TYR A 121 5.02 0.19 -13.98
CA TYR A 121 3.81 -0.59 -14.25
C TYR A 121 2.66 -0.15 -13.33
N LEU A 122 2.07 1.01 -13.63
CA LEU A 122 1.05 1.67 -12.80
C LEU A 122 -0.32 0.98 -12.78
N GLU A 123 -0.54 -0.02 -13.63
CA GLU A 123 -1.81 -0.78 -13.70
C GLU A 123 -1.85 -1.95 -12.70
N GLU A 124 -0.72 -2.33 -12.14
CA GLU A 124 -0.63 -3.45 -11.18
C GLU A 124 -1.43 -3.15 -9.90
N ARG A 125 -2.12 -4.17 -9.39
CA ARG A 125 -2.96 -4.06 -8.18
C ARG A 125 -2.74 -5.26 -7.26
N MET A 126 -2.76 -4.99 -5.95
CA MET A 126 -2.75 -6.02 -4.93
C MET A 126 -4.05 -6.82 -4.98
N PRO A 127 -3.97 -8.16 -4.97
CA PRO A 127 -5.15 -9.02 -4.89
C PRO A 127 -5.79 -8.95 -3.51
N ASP A 128 -7.06 -9.32 -3.42
CA ASP A 128 -7.73 -9.50 -2.13
C ASP A 128 -7.07 -10.60 -1.30
N SER A 129 -7.08 -10.41 0.02
CA SER A 129 -6.50 -11.36 0.97
C SER A 129 -7.51 -11.79 2.05
N ASP A 130 -7.47 -13.08 2.39
CA ASP A 130 -8.25 -13.66 3.50
C ASP A 130 -7.73 -13.27 4.90
N ILE A 131 -6.58 -12.61 4.95
CA ILE A 131 -5.99 -12.08 6.18
C ILE A 131 -6.35 -10.59 6.23
N PRO A 132 -7.16 -10.17 7.21
CA PRO A 132 -7.68 -8.80 7.26
C PRO A 132 -6.62 -7.71 7.14
N GLU A 133 -5.49 -7.87 7.83
CA GLU A 133 -4.39 -6.90 7.85
C GLU A 133 -3.71 -6.77 6.48
N TRP A 134 -3.46 -7.90 5.80
CA TRP A 134 -2.90 -7.89 4.45
C TRP A 134 -3.90 -7.31 3.45
N ASN A 135 -5.19 -7.58 3.63
CA ASN A 135 -6.23 -7.03 2.78
C ASN A 135 -6.34 -5.51 2.93
N GLN A 136 -6.27 -5.01 4.16
CA GLN A 136 -6.27 -3.58 4.44
C GLN A 136 -5.04 -2.90 3.82
N LEU A 137 -3.86 -3.49 3.99
CA LEU A 137 -2.64 -2.96 3.37
C LEU A 137 -2.70 -2.98 1.84
N GLY A 138 -3.23 -4.06 1.25
CA GLY A 138 -3.45 -4.16 -0.20
C GLY A 138 -4.40 -3.09 -0.73
N LYS A 139 -5.49 -2.79 -0.01
CA LYS A 139 -6.41 -1.70 -0.36
C LYS A 139 -5.73 -0.33 -0.30
N SER A 140 -4.99 -0.03 0.77
CA SER A 140 -4.23 1.22 0.87
C SER A 140 -3.21 1.37 -0.25
N PHE A 141 -2.52 0.28 -0.60
CA PHE A 141 -1.61 0.27 -1.75
C PHE A 141 -2.36 0.56 -3.06
N ASN A 142 -3.52 -0.06 -3.29
CA ASN A 142 -4.29 0.15 -4.52
C ASN A 142 -4.81 1.59 -4.66
N ILE A 143 -5.16 2.25 -3.55
CA ILE A 143 -5.51 3.68 -3.53
C ILE A 143 -4.29 4.52 -3.97
N MET A 144 -3.12 4.28 -3.37
CA MET A 144 -1.88 4.96 -3.75
C MET A 144 -1.52 4.72 -5.22
N ALA A 145 -1.58 3.47 -5.70
CA ALA A 145 -1.29 3.11 -7.09
C ALA A 145 -2.24 3.81 -8.07
N SER A 146 -3.53 3.91 -7.72
CA SER A 146 -4.51 4.63 -8.55
C SER A 146 -4.21 6.13 -8.58
N SER A 147 -3.87 6.74 -7.44
CA SER A 147 -3.46 8.14 -7.39
C SER A 147 -2.21 8.42 -8.23
N LEU A 148 -1.23 7.51 -8.25
CA LEU A 148 -0.04 7.64 -9.10
C LEU A 148 -0.39 7.51 -10.58
N GLN A 149 -1.27 6.57 -10.93
CA GLN A 149 -1.75 6.40 -12.30
C GLN A 149 -2.49 7.65 -12.81
N ASP A 150 -3.32 8.26 -11.97
CA ASP A 150 -4.04 9.49 -12.31
C ASP A 150 -3.08 10.66 -12.55
N VAL A 151 -2.07 10.82 -11.69
CA VAL A 151 -1.03 11.86 -11.86
C VAL A 151 -0.26 11.64 -13.17
N GLU A 152 0.16 10.41 -13.46
CA GLU A 152 0.87 10.10 -14.70
C GLU A 152 0.00 10.31 -15.95
N THR A 153 -1.30 9.99 -15.87
CA THR A 153 -2.24 10.20 -16.98
C THR A 153 -2.40 11.68 -17.27
N ARG A 154 -2.66 12.50 -16.24
CA ARG A 154 -2.76 13.96 -16.38
C ARG A 154 -1.46 14.58 -16.90
N ARG A 155 -0.31 14.10 -16.44
CA ARG A 155 1.00 14.54 -16.94
C ARG A 155 1.14 14.29 -18.44
N ARG A 156 0.69 13.13 -18.93
CA ARG A 156 0.73 12.81 -20.37
C ARG A 156 -0.24 13.64 -21.18
N GLU A 157 -1.46 13.84 -20.70
CA GLU A 157 -2.45 14.72 -21.32
C GLU A 157 -1.90 16.14 -21.44
N LEU A 158 -1.37 16.69 -20.35
CA LEU A 158 -0.74 18.01 -20.34
C LEU A 158 0.38 18.13 -21.37
N ILE A 159 1.32 17.17 -21.41
CA ILE A 159 2.41 17.18 -22.39
C ILE A 159 1.89 17.12 -23.83
N SER A 160 0.83 16.33 -24.07
CA SER A 160 0.19 16.23 -25.38
C SER A 160 -0.41 17.58 -25.78
N ASP A 161 -1.23 18.18 -24.90
CA ASP A 161 -1.92 19.45 -25.15
C ASP A 161 -0.92 20.58 -25.37
N MET A 162 0.15 20.65 -24.56
CA MET A 162 1.27 21.56 -24.74
C MET A 162 1.89 21.42 -26.14
N THR A 163 2.16 20.18 -26.55
CA THR A 163 2.79 19.92 -27.86
C THR A 163 1.88 20.39 -29.00
N HIS A 164 0.57 20.22 -28.87
CA HIS A 164 -0.41 20.69 -29.84
C HIS A 164 -0.47 22.22 -29.91
N GLU A 165 -0.57 22.89 -28.77
CA GLU A 165 -0.66 24.37 -28.70
C GLU A 165 0.63 25.05 -29.17
N LEU A 166 1.81 24.46 -28.94
CA LEU A 166 3.08 24.98 -29.44
C LEU A 166 3.28 24.72 -30.95
N ARG A 167 2.80 23.59 -31.48
CA ARG A 167 3.00 23.22 -32.89
C ARG A 167 2.30 24.18 -33.84
N THR A 168 1.12 24.67 -33.48
CA THR A 168 0.30 25.55 -34.33
C THR A 168 1.01 26.86 -34.69
N PRO A 169 1.39 27.73 -33.73
CA PRO A 169 2.09 28.99 -34.03
C PRO A 169 3.43 28.74 -34.72
N LEU A 170 4.15 27.67 -34.34
CA LEU A 170 5.42 27.30 -34.98
C LEU A 170 5.25 26.93 -36.45
N THR A 171 4.20 26.18 -36.79
CA THR A 171 3.89 25.79 -38.17
C THR A 171 3.49 27.00 -39.00
N ILE A 172 2.71 27.93 -38.43
CA ILE A 172 2.32 29.18 -39.08
C ILE A 172 3.56 30.04 -39.37
N MET A 173 4.42 30.26 -38.38
CA MET A 173 5.65 31.04 -38.58
C MET A 173 6.55 30.41 -39.63
N ARG A 174 6.73 29.08 -39.58
CA ARG A 174 7.53 28.36 -40.57
C ARG A 174 6.95 28.51 -41.98
N GLY A 175 5.63 28.39 -42.15
CA GLY A 175 4.96 28.56 -43.44
C GLY A 175 5.24 29.94 -44.04
N TYR A 176 5.02 31.02 -43.27
CA TYR A 176 5.32 32.38 -43.75
C TYR A 176 6.80 32.59 -44.08
N LEU A 177 7.71 32.05 -43.27
CA LEU A 177 9.15 32.17 -43.52
C LEU A 177 9.59 31.39 -44.77
N GLU A 178 9.01 30.21 -45.03
CA GLU A 178 9.27 29.40 -46.23
C GLU A 178 8.72 30.10 -47.49
N GLU A 179 7.50 30.63 -47.44
CA GLU A 179 6.91 31.37 -48.57
C GLU A 179 7.71 32.64 -48.88
N LEU A 180 8.18 33.37 -47.87
CA LEU A 180 9.08 34.51 -48.03
C LEU A 180 10.42 34.09 -48.66
N ALA A 181 11.04 33.02 -48.18
CA ALA A 181 12.32 32.53 -48.69
C ALA A 181 12.23 32.09 -50.15
N ASN A 182 11.09 31.52 -50.55
CA ASN A 182 10.82 31.11 -51.92
C ASN A 182 10.35 32.26 -52.83
N GLY A 183 10.21 33.48 -52.29
CA GLY A 183 9.69 34.64 -53.03
C GLY A 183 8.23 34.50 -53.48
N SER A 184 7.47 33.59 -52.85
CA SER A 184 6.06 33.35 -53.18
C SER A 184 5.12 34.42 -52.61
N ILE A 185 5.58 35.12 -51.57
CA ILE A 185 4.89 36.27 -50.96
C ILE A 185 5.86 37.44 -50.82
N GLU A 186 5.36 38.67 -50.91
CA GLU A 186 6.16 39.87 -50.67
C GLU A 186 6.31 40.13 -49.16
N SER A 187 7.46 40.69 -48.79
CA SER A 187 7.66 41.16 -47.42
C SER A 187 6.85 42.42 -47.18
N SER A 188 5.96 42.39 -46.20
CA SER A 188 5.16 43.54 -45.78
C SER A 188 5.26 43.77 -44.27
N PRO A 189 5.09 45.03 -43.81
CA PRO A 189 5.00 45.32 -42.38
C PRO A 189 3.92 44.50 -41.66
N GLU A 190 2.79 44.24 -42.32
CA GLU A 190 1.67 43.45 -41.79
C GLU A 190 2.09 41.99 -41.54
N LEU A 191 2.83 41.39 -42.48
CA LEU A 191 3.33 40.03 -42.33
C LEU A 191 4.34 39.92 -41.17
N TYR A 192 5.25 40.89 -41.04
CA TYR A 192 6.18 40.93 -39.91
C TYR A 192 5.45 41.10 -38.57
N LEU A 193 4.38 41.90 -38.52
CA LEU A 193 3.53 42.03 -37.33
C LEU A 193 2.83 40.71 -37.00
N ASN A 194 2.38 39.94 -38.00
CA ASN A 194 1.80 38.61 -37.80
C ASN A 194 2.83 37.62 -37.23
N LEU A 195 4.06 37.61 -37.76
CA LEU A 195 5.15 36.79 -37.21
C LEU A 195 5.47 37.17 -35.76
N VAL A 196 5.57 38.47 -35.45
CA VAL A 196 5.79 38.95 -34.08
C VAL A 196 4.64 38.54 -33.15
N LYS A 197 3.39 38.56 -33.64
CA LYS A 197 2.21 38.13 -32.88
C LYS A 197 2.30 36.64 -32.51
N GLU A 198 2.67 35.78 -33.45
CA GLU A 198 2.86 34.35 -33.18
C GLU A 198 4.04 34.08 -32.25
N THR A 199 5.15 34.82 -32.37
CA THR A 199 6.27 34.74 -31.42
C THR A 199 5.85 35.13 -30.00
N ARG A 200 5.10 36.23 -29.83
CA ARG A 200 4.57 36.64 -28.52
C ARG A 200 3.57 35.62 -27.95
N ARG A 201 2.79 34.95 -28.81
CA ARG A 201 1.90 33.87 -28.39
C ARG A 201 2.69 32.69 -27.82
N LEU A 202 3.77 32.30 -28.49
CA LEU A 202 4.69 31.26 -28.00
C LEU A 202 5.35 31.66 -26.68
N GLU A 203 5.82 32.90 -26.54
CA GLU A 203 6.41 33.40 -25.30
C GLU A 203 5.43 33.30 -24.12
N ARG A 204 4.17 33.70 -24.33
CA ARG A 204 3.11 33.57 -23.31
C ARG A 204 2.86 32.12 -22.93
N LEU A 205 2.71 31.23 -23.92
CA LEU A 205 2.54 29.79 -23.66
C LEU A 205 3.70 29.21 -22.85
N ILE A 206 4.95 29.56 -23.19
CA ILE A 206 6.12 29.10 -22.44
C ILE A 206 6.10 29.63 -20.99
N HIS A 207 5.73 30.91 -20.79
CA HIS A 207 5.60 31.50 -19.46
C HIS A 207 4.54 30.78 -18.62
N ASP A 208 3.36 30.54 -19.19
CA ASP A 208 2.26 29.86 -18.50
C ASP A 208 2.66 28.43 -18.07
N LEU A 209 3.45 27.74 -18.90
CA LEU A 209 4.00 26.42 -18.58
C LEU A 209 5.05 26.45 -17.47
N GLN A 210 5.88 27.50 -17.42
CA GLN A 210 6.82 27.69 -16.32
C GLN A 210 6.09 27.97 -14.99
N GLU A 211 5.01 28.75 -15.02
CA GLU A 211 4.18 28.99 -13.84
C GLU A 211 3.49 27.71 -13.37
N LEU A 212 2.90 26.94 -14.30
CA LEU A 212 2.29 25.64 -13.98
C LEU A 212 3.30 24.66 -13.38
N SER A 213 4.50 24.56 -13.96
CA SER A 213 5.55 23.68 -13.43
C SER A 213 5.99 24.08 -12.01
N LYS A 214 6.10 25.39 -11.72
CA LYS A 214 6.36 25.89 -10.36
C LYS A 214 5.23 25.54 -9.40
N ALA A 215 3.98 25.59 -9.86
CA ALA A 215 2.81 25.21 -9.07
C ALA A 215 2.85 23.71 -8.69
N GLU A 216 3.07 22.83 -9.67
CA GLU A 216 3.10 21.37 -9.48
C GLU A 216 4.24 20.90 -8.58
N ALA A 217 5.40 21.54 -8.66
CA ALA A 217 6.54 21.22 -7.81
C ALA A 217 6.41 21.77 -6.37
N GLY A 218 5.28 22.40 -6.03
CA GLY A 218 5.04 22.99 -4.71
C GLY A 218 5.87 24.24 -4.43
N TYR A 219 6.46 24.84 -5.47
CA TYR A 219 7.28 26.06 -5.36
C TYR A 219 6.45 27.35 -5.50
N LEU A 220 5.12 27.26 -5.65
CA LEU A 220 4.27 28.45 -5.53
C LEU A 220 4.18 28.86 -4.07
N SER A 221 5.03 29.82 -3.69
CA SER A 221 4.89 30.50 -2.39
C SER A 221 3.63 31.36 -2.42
N ILE A 222 2.56 30.86 -1.81
CA ILE A 222 1.32 31.63 -1.62
C ILE A 222 1.55 32.55 -0.42
N SER A 223 1.70 33.85 -0.67
CA SER A 223 1.71 34.86 0.38
C SER A 223 0.28 35.32 0.63
N LEU A 224 -0.27 34.92 1.78
CA LEU A 224 -1.60 35.35 2.21
C LEU A 224 -1.48 36.68 2.95
N TYR A 225 -2.16 37.71 2.45
CA TYR A 225 -2.29 39.00 3.13
C TYR A 225 -3.71 39.56 2.95
N PRO A 226 -4.24 40.31 3.93
CA PRO A 226 -5.53 40.97 3.78
C PRO A 226 -5.53 41.96 2.62
N ILE A 227 -6.51 41.85 1.73
CA ILE A 227 -6.69 42.71 0.57
C ILE A 227 -8.10 43.27 0.55
N LYS A 228 -8.23 44.59 0.33
CA LYS A 228 -9.54 45.21 0.10
C LYS A 228 -10.00 44.86 -1.31
N ILE A 229 -11.02 44.01 -1.40
CA ILE A 229 -11.56 43.49 -2.67
C ILE A 229 -12.13 44.62 -3.55
N LEU A 230 -12.86 45.58 -2.98
CA LEU A 230 -13.51 46.64 -3.77
C LEU A 230 -12.50 47.53 -4.53
N PRO A 231 -11.42 48.07 -3.91
CA PRO A 231 -10.36 48.76 -4.64
C PRO A 231 -9.70 47.90 -5.72
N LEU A 232 -9.40 46.63 -5.44
CA LEU A 232 -8.80 45.73 -6.42
C LEU A 232 -9.70 45.55 -7.64
N LEU A 233 -10.98 45.26 -7.43
CA LEU A 233 -11.96 45.08 -8.51
C LEU A 233 -12.16 46.36 -9.30
N THR A 234 -12.19 47.52 -8.65
CA THR A 234 -12.33 48.82 -9.31
C THR A 234 -11.13 49.08 -10.22
N SER A 235 -9.90 48.90 -9.73
CA SER A 235 -8.68 49.06 -10.52
C SER A 235 -8.60 48.08 -11.70
N LEU A 236 -9.12 46.85 -11.54
CA LEU A 236 -9.20 45.90 -12.65
C LEU A 236 -10.20 46.37 -13.70
N VAL A 237 -11.40 46.81 -13.29
CA VAL A 237 -12.44 47.29 -14.21
C VAL A 237 -11.96 48.50 -15.00
N GLU A 238 -11.31 49.46 -14.36
CA GLU A 238 -10.70 50.62 -15.03
C GLU A 238 -9.65 50.17 -16.06
N ARG A 239 -8.72 49.29 -15.65
CA ARG A 239 -7.67 48.79 -16.53
C ARG A 239 -8.19 48.06 -17.77
N PHE A 240 -9.27 47.29 -17.62
CA PHE A 240 -9.90 46.58 -18.73
C PHE A 240 -10.81 47.48 -19.56
N ALA A 241 -11.47 48.47 -18.96
CA ALA A 241 -12.23 49.49 -19.67
C ALA A 241 -11.34 50.27 -20.64
N ASP A 242 -10.12 50.61 -20.23
CA ASP A 242 -9.12 51.29 -21.08
C ASP A 242 -8.65 50.44 -22.29
N GLN A 243 -8.84 49.11 -22.24
CA GLN A 243 -8.48 48.19 -23.32
C GLN A 243 -9.64 47.91 -24.27
N ILE A 244 -10.85 48.33 -23.93
CA ILE A 244 -12.03 48.17 -24.75
C ILE A 244 -12.11 49.37 -25.71
N MET A 245 -12.23 49.09 -27.01
CA MET A 245 -12.45 50.14 -28.03
C MET A 245 -13.78 50.85 -27.81
N ASP A 246 -13.92 52.11 -28.27
CA ASP A 246 -15.11 52.94 -28.03
C ASP A 246 -16.46 52.29 -28.42
N ASP A 247 -16.48 51.35 -29.37
CA ASP A 247 -17.68 50.59 -29.79
C ASP A 247 -17.82 49.21 -29.11
N GLY A 248 -17.03 48.94 -28.08
CA GLY A 248 -16.96 47.64 -27.40
C GLY A 248 -17.95 47.48 -26.23
N PRO A 249 -17.99 46.28 -25.62
CA PRO A 249 -18.87 45.99 -24.49
C PRO A 249 -18.51 46.80 -23.24
N THR A 250 -19.50 47.39 -22.57
CA THR A 250 -19.26 48.17 -21.34
C THR A 250 -19.12 47.25 -20.12
N ILE A 251 -18.04 47.41 -19.34
CA ILE A 251 -17.85 46.68 -18.08
C ILE A 251 -18.48 47.49 -16.94
N LYS A 252 -19.39 46.87 -16.17
CA LYS A 252 -19.98 47.44 -14.96
C LYS A 252 -19.63 46.58 -13.76
N LEU A 253 -19.17 47.22 -12.68
CA LEU A 253 -18.95 46.58 -11.39
C LEU A 253 -20.21 46.70 -10.54
N GLU A 254 -20.94 45.59 -10.35
CA GLU A 254 -21.98 45.50 -9.33
C GLU A 254 -21.40 44.80 -8.10
N CYS A 255 -21.32 45.53 -6.98
CA CYS A 255 -20.79 45.00 -5.73
C CYS A 255 -21.72 45.35 -4.55
N ILE A 256 -21.87 44.42 -3.61
CA ILE A 256 -22.66 44.62 -2.40
C ILE A 256 -21.83 45.49 -1.45
N GLN A 257 -22.43 46.53 -0.86
CA GLN A 257 -21.73 47.54 -0.05
C GLN A 257 -21.03 46.98 1.21
N GLU A 258 -21.40 45.78 1.67
CA GLU A 258 -20.78 45.08 2.79
C GLU A 258 -20.18 43.75 2.31
N LEU A 259 -18.91 43.81 1.90
CA LEU A 259 -18.10 42.61 1.75
C LEU A 259 -17.55 42.22 3.14
N PRO A 260 -17.58 40.93 3.51
CA PRO A 260 -16.93 40.48 4.74
C PRO A 260 -15.42 40.82 4.70
N PRO A 261 -14.82 41.14 5.88
CA PRO A 261 -13.46 41.65 5.99
C PRO A 261 -12.38 40.69 5.51
#